data_AF-A0A8H3QE21-F1
#
_entry.id   AF-A0A8H3QE21-F1
#
_cell.length_a   1.000
_cell.length_b   1.000
_cell.length_c   1.000
_cell.angle_alpha   90.00
_cell.angle_beta   90.00
_cell.angle_gamma   90.00
#
_symmetry.space_group_name_H-M   'P 1'
#
loop_
_entity.id
_entity.type
_entity.pdbx_description
1 polymer ?
#
loop_
_entity_poly.entity_id
_entity_poly.type
_entity_poly.pdbx_seq_one_letter_code
_entity_poly.pdbx_strand_id
1 'polypeptide(L)'
;MNKRPQQLSAELSENNSTSKRRKMDGQNRLVRLGFPSISTNFGDFPLDIAAEIGCEAIKEFLKLHREFDFNLILTEQDSKVLNVFELKWKEIKDDLEDFKFQTKNGNLLRLKNDLGIECRFIVVETTWRMKLGTNKLSKQIFDVLGSKLHEELKRLYPNPGVVGEAYPVKIPKDSDLHINEGIEQIIFLVSPNMNTSRPDPVSLEKAKELLRKTYNSMLNAFWELKNGQEYRPIATKRDESQKVSAFDILMKSASKPSPKISPESSRRTSKVGSGEWNNVLLPYCQKPEAFPKSEVYYYDNEFVIIFDKYPKAKKHLLVIPRKQIDNIGELKKQDLELVRALKEKGQWVIKKMKHENPKLLFRMGFHAVPSLRQLHMHVISQDFISPSLKNKKHWNSFTTEFFIDVEGIERILEEQGEVKFNKTYYEDLLKSPLKCHLCDAKSIKFIPDLKKHLEEHWNES
;
A
#
# COMPACT_ATOMS: atom_id res chain seq x y z
N MET A 1 -2.87 54.36 60.16
CA MET A 1 -1.46 54.40 59.72
C MET A 1 -0.93 52.97 59.79
N ASN A 2 -0.71 52.28 58.66
CA ASN A 2 0.58 52.18 57.94
C ASN A 2 1.72 51.68 58.87
N LYS A 3 2.27 50.46 58.75
CA LYS A 3 2.95 49.86 57.58
C LYS A 3 3.06 48.31 57.64
N ARG A 4 3.28 47.69 56.46
CA ARG A 4 3.86 46.34 56.21
C ARG A 4 5.36 46.29 56.68
N PRO A 5 6.15 45.18 56.59
CA PRO A 5 5.98 43.89 55.89
C PRO A 5 6.16 42.67 56.83
N GLN A 6 6.32 41.39 56.43
CA GLN A 6 6.65 40.72 55.15
C GLN A 6 5.82 39.44 54.93
N GLN A 7 5.96 38.85 53.73
CA GLN A 7 5.71 37.44 53.40
C GLN A 7 6.87 36.99 52.50
N LEU A 8 7.44 35.79 52.71
CA LEU A 8 8.58 35.35 51.90
C LEU A 8 8.18 35.06 50.46
N SER A 9 8.78 35.79 49.54
CA SER A 9 8.91 35.44 48.13
C SER A 9 10.15 34.54 47.96
N ALA A 10 9.95 33.32 47.47
CA ALA A 10 11.03 32.50 46.93
C ALA A 10 10.85 32.44 45.41
N GLU A 11 11.75 33.08 44.67
CA GLU A 11 11.76 33.08 43.22
C GLU A 11 12.12 31.67 42.71
N LEU A 12 11.35 31.15 41.76
CA LEU A 12 11.81 30.10 40.86
C LEU A 12 11.77 30.66 39.44
N SER A 13 12.98 30.82 38.91
CA SER A 13 13.33 31.53 37.69
C SER A 13 12.66 30.95 36.43
N GLU A 14 12.32 31.86 35.52
CA GLU A 14 12.00 31.53 34.13
C GLU A 14 13.20 30.84 33.46
N ASN A 15 13.09 29.53 33.20
CA ASN A 15 14.00 28.86 32.26
C ASN A 15 13.37 28.83 30.86
N ASN A 16 13.46 29.99 30.21
CA ASN A 16 13.03 30.23 28.83
C ASN A 16 13.97 29.52 27.82
N SER A 17 13.92 28.18 27.77
CA SER A 17 14.66 27.39 26.77
C SER A 17 13.87 27.30 25.45
N THR A 18 13.88 28.43 24.75
CA THR A 18 13.49 28.65 23.34
C THR A 18 13.16 27.37 22.56
N SER A 19 11.88 27.17 22.27
CA SER A 19 11.47 26.22 21.24
C SER A 19 12.12 26.61 19.91
N LYS A 20 13.15 25.87 19.48
CA LYS A 20 13.66 25.92 18.10
C LYS A 20 12.64 25.25 17.17
N ARG A 21 11.49 25.92 17.01
CA ARG A 21 10.58 25.72 15.88
C ARG A 21 11.40 25.95 14.61
N ARG A 22 11.89 24.86 14.01
CA ARG A 22 12.38 24.88 12.64
C ARG A 22 11.20 25.29 11.76
N LYS A 23 11.21 26.55 11.31
CA LYS A 23 10.45 26.97 10.13
C LYS A 23 11.00 26.17 8.95
N MET A 24 10.36 25.05 8.62
CA MET A 24 10.41 24.46 7.29
C MET A 24 9.10 24.81 6.60
N ASP A 25 9.23 25.39 5.41
CA ASP A 25 8.13 26.09 4.75
C ASP A 25 7.21 25.12 3.99
N GLY A 26 5.91 25.29 4.21
CA GLY A 26 4.79 24.77 3.43
C GLY A 26 4.80 23.33 2.87
N GLN A 27 4.48 22.30 3.69
CA GLN A 27 3.54 21.23 3.22
C GLN A 27 2.90 20.27 4.26
N ASN A 28 3.34 20.18 5.52
CA ASN A 28 2.63 19.37 6.54
C ASN A 28 1.37 20.09 7.09
N ARG A 29 0.33 20.19 6.27
CA ARG A 29 -1.03 20.55 6.72
C ARG A 29 -1.74 19.27 7.18
N LEU A 30 -2.12 19.23 8.45
CA LEU A 30 -2.96 18.19 9.08
C LEU A 30 -4.10 17.77 8.15
N VAL A 31 -4.23 16.47 7.88
CA VAL A 31 -5.27 15.92 7.00
C VAL A 31 -6.12 14.90 7.74
N ARG A 32 -7.44 15.03 7.57
CA ARG A 32 -8.42 14.20 8.25
C ARG A 32 -9.25 13.36 7.28
N LEU A 33 -9.57 12.15 7.75
CA LEU A 33 -10.55 11.24 7.17
C LEU A 33 -11.65 11.03 8.21
N GLY A 34 -12.89 11.38 7.88
CA GLY A 34 -14.06 11.04 8.70
C GLY A 34 -14.70 9.74 8.24
N PHE A 35 -15.06 8.84 9.15
CA PHE A 35 -15.68 7.56 8.79
C PHE A 35 -16.62 7.02 9.89
N PRO A 36 -17.65 6.23 9.56
CA PRO A 36 -18.49 5.55 10.54
C PRO A 36 -17.81 4.28 11.08
N SER A 37 -18.44 3.61 12.05
CA SER A 37 -18.03 2.25 12.43
C SER A 37 -18.41 1.26 11.32
N ILE A 38 -17.40 0.72 10.63
CA ILE A 38 -17.59 -0.11 9.43
C ILE A 38 -18.23 -1.46 9.80
N SER A 39 -19.26 -1.85 9.05
CA SER A 39 -20.04 -3.09 9.15
C SER A 39 -20.80 -3.36 10.45
N THR A 40 -20.58 -2.62 11.54
CA THR A 40 -21.31 -2.84 12.80
C THR A 40 -22.80 -2.54 12.64
N ASN A 41 -23.16 -1.29 12.35
CA ASN A 41 -24.54 -0.85 12.16
C ASN A 41 -25.13 -1.28 10.80
N PHE A 42 -24.30 -1.32 9.75
CA PHE A 42 -24.77 -1.59 8.38
C PHE A 42 -24.77 -3.07 8.01
N GLY A 43 -23.80 -3.83 8.53
CA GLY A 43 -23.57 -5.23 8.22
C GLY A 43 -23.89 -6.19 9.37
N ASP A 44 -24.32 -5.71 10.55
CA ASP A 44 -24.64 -6.55 11.72
C ASP A 44 -23.42 -7.37 12.19
N PHE A 45 -22.25 -6.73 12.13
CA PHE A 45 -20.97 -7.32 12.50
C PHE A 45 -20.68 -7.13 14.00
N PRO A 46 -20.19 -8.16 14.73
CA PRO A 46 -19.88 -8.05 16.17
C PRO A 46 -18.91 -6.89 16.49
N LEU A 47 -19.37 -5.95 17.33
CA LEU A 47 -18.72 -4.66 17.59
C LEU A 47 -17.28 -4.79 18.09
N ASP A 48 -17.05 -5.67 19.05
CA ASP A 48 -15.75 -5.95 19.67
C ASP A 48 -14.74 -6.50 18.64
N ILE A 49 -15.15 -7.44 17.78
CA ILE A 49 -14.33 -7.97 16.68
C ILE A 49 -14.09 -6.88 15.61
N ALA A 50 -15.08 -6.03 15.31
CA ALA A 50 -14.92 -4.92 14.36
C ALA A 50 -13.92 -3.86 14.87
N ALA A 51 -13.93 -3.57 16.17
CA ALA A 51 -13.01 -2.65 16.81
C ALA A 51 -11.57 -3.19 16.81
N GLU A 52 -11.38 -4.49 17.08
CA GLU A 52 -10.08 -5.14 16.96
C GLU A 52 -9.51 -5.04 15.55
N ILE A 53 -10.26 -5.51 14.54
CA ILE A 53 -9.83 -5.50 13.13
C ILE A 53 -9.58 -4.06 12.63
N GLY A 54 -10.45 -3.12 13.00
CA GLY A 54 -10.37 -1.72 12.59
C GLY A 54 -9.18 -1.01 13.20
N CYS A 55 -9.01 -1.08 14.53
CA CYS A 55 -7.90 -0.44 15.22
C CYS A 55 -6.55 -1.04 14.79
N GLU A 56 -6.45 -2.35 14.53
CA GLU A 56 -5.22 -2.95 14.00
C GLU A 56 -4.84 -2.38 12.62
N ALA A 57 -5.78 -2.34 11.68
CA ALA A 57 -5.53 -1.80 10.34
C ALA A 57 -5.15 -0.31 10.38
N ILE A 58 -5.79 0.45 11.28
CA ILE A 58 -5.48 1.86 11.55
C ILE A 58 -4.08 2.01 12.15
N LYS A 59 -3.69 1.17 13.12
CA LYS A 59 -2.35 1.16 13.73
C LYS A 59 -1.27 0.88 12.69
N GLU A 60 -1.45 -0.16 11.87
CA GLU A 60 -0.50 -0.52 10.81
C GLU A 60 -0.33 0.63 9.80
N PHE A 61 -1.43 1.22 9.35
CA PHE A 61 -1.41 2.35 8.43
C PHE A 61 -0.73 3.59 9.04
N LEU A 62 -1.03 3.94 10.28
CA LEU A 62 -0.45 5.11 10.95
C LEU A 62 1.03 4.93 11.30
N LYS A 63 1.49 3.70 11.59
CA LYS A 63 2.92 3.39 11.74
C LYS A 63 3.67 3.44 10.41
N LEU A 64 3.05 3.00 9.31
CA LEU A 64 3.63 3.04 7.97
C LEU A 64 3.78 4.48 7.43
N HIS A 65 2.96 5.41 7.92
CA HIS A 65 2.92 6.82 7.50
C HIS A 65 3.14 7.76 8.70
N ARG A 66 4.05 7.39 9.61
CA ARG A 66 4.25 8.08 10.90
C ARG A 66 4.63 9.56 10.76
N GLU A 67 5.33 9.90 9.68
CA GLU A 67 5.81 11.22 9.29
C GLU A 67 4.69 12.18 8.85
N PHE A 68 3.49 11.65 8.55
CA PHE A 68 2.35 12.45 8.16
C PHE A 68 1.47 12.83 9.34
N ASP A 69 1.05 14.09 9.36
CA ASP A 69 0.01 14.61 10.23
C ASP A 69 -1.37 14.14 9.74
N PHE A 70 -1.64 12.85 9.92
CA PHE A 70 -2.95 12.24 9.71
C PHE A 70 -3.74 12.18 11.01
N ASN A 71 -5.04 12.44 10.92
CA ASN A 71 -5.98 12.37 12.04
C ASN A 71 -7.27 11.70 11.54
N LEU A 72 -7.40 10.41 11.86
CA LEU A 72 -8.50 9.55 11.43
C LEU A 72 -9.64 9.65 12.47
N ILE A 73 -10.83 10.08 12.04
CA ILE A 73 -11.96 10.41 12.90
C ILE A 73 -13.08 9.40 12.70
N LEU A 74 -13.25 8.46 13.65
CA LEU A 74 -14.43 7.60 13.69
C LEU A 74 -15.59 8.37 14.32
N THR A 75 -16.70 8.49 13.60
CA THR A 75 -17.88 9.27 14.01
C THR A 75 -19.10 8.38 14.11
N GLU A 76 -19.72 8.34 15.28
CA GLU A 76 -20.95 7.56 15.53
C GLU A 76 -21.92 8.32 16.45
N GLN A 77 -23.19 7.91 16.45
CA GLN A 77 -24.19 8.45 17.38
C GLN A 77 -24.26 7.63 18.69
N ASP A 78 -23.96 6.33 18.63
CA ASP A 78 -23.92 5.46 19.82
C ASP A 78 -22.58 5.59 20.55
N SER A 79 -22.62 6.05 21.80
CA SER A 79 -21.46 6.16 22.68
C SER A 79 -20.84 4.81 23.05
N LYS A 80 -21.59 3.70 23.00
CA LYS A 80 -21.05 2.35 23.23
C LYS A 80 -20.07 1.97 22.12
N VAL A 81 -20.44 2.22 20.86
CA VAL A 81 -19.58 1.96 19.70
C VAL A 81 -18.29 2.77 19.81
N LEU A 82 -18.40 4.07 20.11
CA LEU A 82 -17.24 4.94 20.30
C LEU A 82 -16.32 4.43 21.43
N ASN A 83 -16.89 4.03 22.57
CA ASN A 83 -16.10 3.58 23.72
C ASN A 83 -15.34 2.27 23.44
N VAL A 84 -15.92 1.31 22.72
CA VAL A 84 -15.23 0.06 22.36
C VAL A 84 -14.02 0.33 21.45
N PHE A 85 -14.18 1.18 20.43
CA PHE A 85 -13.06 1.59 19.57
C PHE A 85 -12.00 2.41 20.33
N GLU A 86 -12.41 3.30 21.23
CA GLU A 86 -11.49 4.11 22.03
C GLU A 86 -10.66 3.27 23.02
N LEU A 87 -11.29 2.31 23.69
CA LEU A 87 -10.60 1.38 24.59
C LEU A 87 -9.62 0.48 23.82
N LYS A 88 -10.05 -0.12 22.70
CA LYS A 88 -9.16 -0.96 21.88
C LYS A 88 -8.00 -0.14 21.29
N TRP A 89 -8.22 1.13 20.94
CA TRP A 89 -7.13 2.01 20.52
C TRP A 89 -6.14 2.29 21.65
N LYS A 90 -6.62 2.65 22.85
CA LYS A 90 -5.76 2.89 24.03
C LYS A 90 -4.90 1.67 24.37
N GLU A 91 -5.45 0.46 24.23
CA GLU A 91 -4.72 -0.81 24.39
C GLU A 91 -3.58 -0.97 23.37
N ILE A 92 -3.84 -0.73 22.07
CA ILE A 92 -2.91 -1.16 21.01
C ILE A 92 -2.08 -0.06 20.37
N LYS A 93 -2.38 1.24 20.56
CA LYS A 93 -1.77 2.34 19.78
C LYS A 93 -0.24 2.42 19.84
N ASP A 94 0.37 1.90 20.91
CA ASP A 94 1.83 1.85 21.10
C ASP A 94 2.44 3.27 21.14
N ASP A 95 3.51 3.55 20.39
CA ASP A 95 4.17 4.87 20.31
C ASP A 95 3.37 5.96 19.55
N LEU A 96 2.19 5.65 19.01
CA LEU A 96 1.38 6.62 18.27
C LEU A 96 0.66 7.62 19.18
N GLU A 97 0.66 8.88 18.75
CA GLU A 97 0.02 10.00 19.43
C GLU A 97 -1.51 9.90 19.37
N ASP A 98 -2.18 10.29 20.46
CA ASP A 98 -3.64 10.17 20.60
C ASP A 98 -4.45 11.01 19.59
N PHE A 99 -3.81 11.97 18.92
CA PHE A 99 -4.47 12.72 17.85
C PHE A 99 -4.55 11.94 16.54
N LYS A 100 -3.73 10.89 16.30
CA LYS A 100 -3.69 10.20 15.00
C LYS A 100 -4.94 9.37 14.72
N PHE A 101 -5.63 8.86 15.75
CA PHE A 101 -6.97 8.28 15.64
C PHE A 101 -7.84 8.74 16.82
N GLN A 102 -9.05 9.21 16.53
CA GLN A 102 -9.99 9.70 17.54
C GLN A 102 -11.42 9.26 17.24
N THR A 103 -12.17 8.98 18.30
CA THR A 103 -13.61 8.76 18.29
C THR A 103 -14.35 10.07 18.56
N LYS A 104 -15.47 10.33 17.88
CA LYS A 104 -16.31 11.52 18.07
C LYS A 104 -17.79 11.16 18.03
N ASN A 105 -18.56 11.67 18.98
CA ASN A 105 -20.02 11.64 18.90
C ASN A 105 -20.49 12.79 18.00
N GLY A 106 -21.29 12.51 16.97
CA GLY A 106 -21.78 13.54 16.08
C GLY A 106 -22.35 13.04 14.76
N ASN A 107 -22.52 13.96 13.82
CA ASN A 107 -22.91 13.68 12.44
C ASN A 107 -21.68 13.82 11.53
N LEU A 108 -21.34 12.74 10.80
CA LEU A 108 -20.21 12.72 9.86
C LEU A 108 -20.32 13.81 8.76
N LEU A 109 -21.54 14.22 8.39
CA LEU A 109 -21.80 15.28 7.42
C LEU A 109 -21.79 16.69 8.02
N ARG A 110 -21.51 16.85 9.31
CA ARG A 110 -21.47 18.15 10.00
C ARG A 110 -20.26 18.32 10.94
N LEU A 111 -19.18 17.56 10.72
CA LEU A 111 -18.02 17.57 11.61
C LEU A 111 -17.37 18.95 11.76
N LYS A 112 -17.40 19.81 10.74
CA LYS A 112 -16.82 21.15 10.81
C LYS A 112 -17.74 22.10 11.56
N ASN A 113 -19.03 22.13 11.23
CA ASN A 113 -19.98 23.04 11.87
C ASN A 113 -20.32 22.65 13.31
N ASP A 114 -20.41 21.35 13.62
CA ASP A 114 -20.81 20.88 14.95
C ASP A 114 -19.62 20.75 15.92
N LEU A 115 -18.42 20.41 15.42
CA LEU A 115 -17.26 20.05 16.25
C LEU A 115 -15.97 20.82 15.89
N GLY A 116 -15.96 21.68 14.85
CA GLY A 116 -14.75 22.36 14.37
C GLY A 116 -13.77 21.45 13.62
N ILE A 117 -14.17 20.23 13.26
CA ILE A 117 -13.31 19.19 12.66
C ILE A 117 -13.52 19.15 11.13
N GLU A 118 -12.75 19.94 10.39
CA GLU A 118 -12.75 19.90 8.93
C GLU A 118 -12.13 18.58 8.40
N CYS A 119 -12.94 17.79 7.68
CA CYS A 119 -12.56 16.52 7.04
C CYS A 119 -12.75 16.61 5.52
N ARG A 120 -11.65 16.72 4.76
CA ARG A 120 -11.66 16.77 3.29
C ARG A 120 -12.12 15.46 2.64
N PHE A 121 -11.98 14.35 3.36
CA PHE A 121 -12.37 13.02 2.92
C PHE A 121 -13.36 12.46 3.94
N ILE A 122 -14.50 11.94 3.48
CA ILE A 122 -15.42 11.16 4.30
C ILE A 122 -15.71 9.79 3.68
N VAL A 123 -16.11 8.84 4.52
CA VAL A 123 -16.36 7.44 4.14
C VAL A 123 -17.82 7.08 4.33
N VAL A 124 -18.39 6.32 3.40
CA VAL A 124 -19.82 5.99 3.38
C VAL A 124 -20.01 4.54 2.97
N GLU A 125 -20.67 3.75 3.80
CA GLU A 125 -21.00 2.38 3.44
C GLU A 125 -22.13 2.33 2.40
N THR A 126 -22.04 1.39 1.46
CA THR A 126 -23.05 1.09 0.46
C THR A 126 -23.04 -0.41 0.12
N THR A 127 -23.98 -0.83 -0.73
CA THR A 127 -24.04 -2.21 -1.24
C THR A 127 -23.31 -2.32 -2.59
N TRP A 128 -23.09 -3.54 -3.07
CA TRP A 128 -22.59 -3.79 -4.43
C TRP A 128 -23.40 -3.09 -5.54
N ARG A 129 -24.66 -2.73 -5.29
CA ARG A 129 -25.51 -2.02 -6.25
C ARG A 129 -25.11 -0.56 -6.46
N MET A 130 -24.17 -0.02 -5.66
CA MET A 130 -23.78 1.39 -5.68
C MET A 130 -25.00 2.34 -5.64
N LYS A 131 -26.04 1.95 -4.90
CA LYS A 131 -27.28 2.72 -4.79
C LYS A 131 -27.26 3.51 -3.49
N LEU A 132 -27.41 4.82 -3.62
CA LEU A 132 -27.55 5.72 -2.48
C LEU A 132 -28.94 5.53 -1.82
N GLY A 133 -29.02 5.79 -0.51
CA GLY A 133 -30.23 5.55 0.29
C GLY A 133 -30.36 4.14 0.89
N THR A 134 -29.33 3.29 0.80
CA THR A 134 -29.34 1.95 1.46
C THR A 134 -29.11 2.01 2.97
N ASN A 135 -28.72 3.16 3.52
CA ASN A 135 -28.61 3.44 4.94
C ASN A 135 -28.84 4.94 5.23
N LYS A 136 -28.98 5.30 6.51
CA LYS A 136 -29.27 6.68 6.96
C LYS A 136 -28.30 7.71 6.37
N LEU A 137 -26.99 7.45 6.46
CA LEU A 137 -25.94 8.35 5.97
C LEU A 137 -25.97 8.51 4.44
N SER A 138 -25.99 7.41 3.69
CA SER A 138 -26.07 7.45 2.22
C SER A 138 -27.37 8.08 1.71
N LYS A 139 -28.46 8.02 2.49
CA LYS A 139 -29.69 8.77 2.19
C LYS A 139 -29.47 10.27 2.38
N GLN A 140 -28.95 10.71 3.53
CA GLN A 140 -28.67 12.14 3.78
C GLN A 140 -27.74 12.73 2.71
N ILE A 141 -26.75 11.97 2.25
CA ILE A 141 -25.86 12.38 1.15
C ILE A 141 -26.61 12.51 -0.18
N PHE A 142 -27.53 11.58 -0.49
CA PHE A 142 -28.37 11.68 -1.68
C PHE A 142 -29.32 12.88 -1.61
N ASP A 143 -29.91 13.14 -0.44
CA ASP A 143 -30.83 14.25 -0.22
C ASP A 143 -30.11 15.62 -0.39
N VAL A 144 -28.79 15.69 -0.12
CA VAL A 144 -27.97 16.91 -0.28
C VAL A 144 -27.29 17.05 -1.65
N LEU A 145 -26.76 15.96 -2.23
CA LEU A 145 -25.99 15.98 -3.48
C LEU A 145 -26.81 15.58 -4.73
N GLY A 146 -28.03 15.09 -4.55
CA GLY A 146 -28.98 14.75 -5.61
C GLY A 146 -28.56 13.59 -6.51
N SER A 147 -29.27 13.43 -7.63
CA SER A 147 -29.04 12.33 -8.58
C SER A 147 -27.67 12.39 -9.26
N LYS A 148 -27.09 13.58 -9.43
CA LYS A 148 -25.78 13.80 -10.07
C LYS A 148 -24.66 12.97 -9.44
N LEU A 149 -24.66 12.81 -8.11
CA LEU A 149 -23.67 11.96 -7.43
C LEU A 149 -23.85 10.48 -7.79
N HIS A 150 -25.10 10.01 -7.90
CA HIS A 150 -25.43 8.64 -8.27
C HIS A 150 -25.10 8.34 -9.75
N GLU A 151 -25.32 9.33 -10.62
CA GLU A 151 -24.91 9.30 -12.04
C GLU A 151 -23.39 9.25 -12.17
N GLU A 152 -22.65 10.09 -11.44
CA GLU A 152 -21.18 10.11 -11.43
C GLU A 152 -20.59 8.81 -10.86
N LEU A 153 -21.15 8.29 -9.76
CA LEU A 153 -20.75 7.02 -9.16
C LEU A 153 -20.91 5.86 -10.17
N LYS A 154 -22.04 5.81 -10.90
CA LYS A 154 -22.26 4.85 -12.00
C LYS A 154 -21.35 5.06 -13.20
N ARG A 155 -21.03 6.31 -13.54
CA ARG A 155 -20.14 6.66 -14.67
C ARG A 155 -18.70 6.22 -14.40
N LEU A 156 -18.23 6.39 -13.17
CA LEU A 156 -16.92 5.95 -12.71
C LEU A 156 -16.86 4.43 -12.50
N TYR A 157 -17.94 3.85 -11.98
CA TYR A 157 -18.01 2.43 -11.61
C TYR A 157 -19.28 1.77 -12.21
N PRO A 158 -19.26 1.44 -13.51
CA PRO A 158 -20.42 0.84 -14.20
C PRO A 158 -20.69 -0.61 -13.78
N ASN A 159 -19.69 -1.28 -13.21
CA ASN A 159 -19.79 -2.66 -12.73
C ASN A 159 -20.27 -2.70 -11.27
N PRO A 160 -20.98 -3.77 -10.85
CA PRO A 160 -21.26 -4.04 -9.44
C PRO A 160 -20.03 -3.87 -8.55
N GLY A 161 -20.20 -3.17 -7.43
CA GLY A 161 -19.20 -3.06 -6.38
C GLY A 161 -18.90 -4.42 -5.75
N VAL A 162 -17.69 -4.59 -5.22
CA VAL A 162 -17.22 -5.85 -4.65
C VAL A 162 -16.89 -5.65 -3.19
N VAL A 163 -17.29 -6.62 -2.35
CA VAL A 163 -17.06 -6.56 -0.91
C VAL A 163 -15.56 -6.43 -0.58
N GLY A 164 -15.25 -5.53 0.35
CA GLY A 164 -13.90 -5.16 0.74
C GLY A 164 -13.20 -4.13 -0.16
N GLU A 165 -13.92 -3.44 -1.05
CA GLU A 165 -13.36 -2.43 -1.95
C GLU A 165 -13.88 -1.01 -1.66
N ALA A 166 -13.08 -0.01 -2.04
CA ALA A 166 -13.40 1.41 -1.94
C ALA A 166 -13.66 2.05 -3.32
N TYR A 167 -14.53 3.05 -3.36
CA TYR A 167 -15.06 3.67 -4.57
C TYR A 167 -15.16 5.19 -4.37
N PRO A 168 -14.03 5.92 -4.46
CA PRO A 168 -14.03 7.36 -4.25
C PRO A 168 -14.69 8.13 -5.39
N VAL A 169 -15.40 9.19 -5.02
CA VAL A 169 -16.05 10.15 -5.92
C VAL A 169 -15.79 11.56 -5.41
N LYS A 170 -15.39 12.47 -6.32
CA LYS A 170 -15.27 13.90 -6.03
C LYS A 170 -16.66 14.52 -5.97
N ILE A 171 -16.93 15.34 -4.95
CA ILE A 171 -18.21 16.05 -4.87
C ILE A 171 -18.14 17.41 -5.58
N PRO A 172 -19.27 17.97 -6.04
CA PRO A 172 -19.30 19.29 -6.66
C PRO A 172 -18.83 20.38 -5.69
N LYS A 173 -17.99 21.31 -6.18
CA LYS A 173 -17.44 22.40 -5.35
C LYS A 173 -18.48 23.45 -4.92
N ASP A 174 -19.59 23.48 -5.63
CA ASP A 174 -20.79 24.29 -5.38
C ASP A 174 -21.78 23.61 -4.43
N SER A 175 -21.47 22.41 -3.91
CA SER A 175 -22.32 21.73 -2.94
C SER A 175 -22.14 22.24 -1.50
N ASP A 176 -23.21 22.20 -0.72
CA ASP A 176 -23.19 22.59 0.71
C ASP A 176 -22.16 21.82 1.53
N LEU A 177 -21.93 20.53 1.22
CA LEU A 177 -20.91 19.71 1.88
C LEU A 177 -19.48 20.19 1.55
N HIS A 178 -19.25 20.75 0.36
CA HIS A 178 -17.96 21.35 0.04
C HIS A 178 -17.79 22.72 0.70
N ILE A 179 -18.79 23.60 0.53
CA ILE A 179 -18.73 24.99 0.97
C ILE A 179 -18.70 25.09 2.50
N ASN A 180 -19.64 24.42 3.18
CA ASN A 180 -19.83 24.59 4.62
C ASN A 180 -18.95 23.64 5.44
N GLU A 181 -18.73 22.40 4.97
CA GLU A 181 -18.00 21.36 5.73
C GLU A 181 -16.56 21.12 5.24
N GLY A 182 -16.19 21.63 4.06
CA GLY A 182 -14.86 21.44 3.48
C GLY A 182 -14.62 20.04 2.87
N ILE A 183 -15.68 19.26 2.64
CA ILE A 183 -15.59 17.91 2.06
C ILE A 183 -15.24 18.03 0.57
N GLU A 184 -14.22 17.32 0.11
CA GLU A 184 -13.83 17.27 -1.30
C GLU A 184 -14.23 15.94 -1.96
N GLN A 185 -14.16 14.84 -1.21
CA GLN A 185 -14.41 13.50 -1.75
C GLN A 185 -15.15 12.61 -0.76
N ILE A 186 -16.00 11.75 -1.31
CA ILE A 186 -16.70 10.68 -0.59
C ILE A 186 -16.10 9.35 -1.06
N ILE A 187 -15.63 8.55 -0.11
CA ILE A 187 -15.13 7.18 -0.35
C ILE A 187 -16.28 6.21 -0.04
N PHE A 188 -16.94 5.70 -1.07
CA PHE A 188 -17.96 4.68 -0.88
C PHE A 188 -17.29 3.32 -0.61
N LEU A 189 -17.74 2.60 0.42
CA LEU A 189 -17.24 1.27 0.77
C LEU A 189 -18.32 0.22 0.58
N VAL A 190 -17.99 -0.89 -0.08
CA VAL A 190 -18.81 -2.10 -0.02
C VAL A 190 -18.26 -2.97 1.10
N SER A 191 -18.82 -2.83 2.29
CA SER A 191 -18.38 -3.54 3.49
C SER A 191 -19.07 -4.91 3.61
N PRO A 192 -18.52 -5.88 4.36
CA PRO A 192 -19.18 -7.17 4.56
C PRO A 192 -20.51 -7.02 5.31
N ASN A 193 -21.47 -7.84 4.91
CA ASN A 193 -22.77 -7.98 5.55
C ASN A 193 -22.86 -9.38 6.19
N MET A 194 -23.21 -9.46 7.47
CA MET A 194 -23.59 -10.69 8.17
C MET A 194 -25.11 -10.78 8.38
N ASN A 195 -25.85 -9.67 8.23
CA ASN A 195 -27.29 -9.65 8.39
C ASN A 195 -27.99 -10.51 7.32
N THR A 196 -28.62 -11.59 7.75
CA THR A 196 -29.31 -12.56 6.89
C THR A 196 -30.56 -12.01 6.20
N SER A 197 -31.10 -10.87 6.66
CA SER A 197 -32.22 -10.15 6.03
C SER A 197 -31.77 -9.15 4.96
N ARG A 198 -30.47 -9.07 4.67
CA ARG A 198 -29.86 -8.18 3.66
C ARG A 198 -29.09 -8.99 2.60
N PRO A 199 -28.84 -8.42 1.41
CA PRO A 199 -28.10 -9.12 0.35
C PRO A 199 -26.70 -9.58 0.78
N ASP A 200 -26.28 -10.71 0.21
CA ASP A 200 -24.92 -11.26 0.32
C ASP A 200 -24.40 -11.44 1.77
N PRO A 201 -25.17 -12.13 2.65
CA PRO A 201 -24.71 -12.44 4.00
C PRO A 201 -23.51 -13.40 3.95
N VAL A 202 -22.46 -13.10 4.72
CA VAL A 202 -21.25 -13.92 4.84
C VAL A 202 -21.09 -14.47 6.26
N SER A 203 -20.45 -15.62 6.41
CA SER A 203 -20.08 -16.18 7.72
C SER A 203 -19.09 -15.28 8.45
N LEU A 204 -19.07 -15.31 9.79
CA LEU A 204 -18.17 -14.49 10.61
C LEU A 204 -16.70 -14.59 10.17
N GLU A 205 -16.19 -15.79 9.93
CA GLU A 205 -14.78 -15.96 9.49
C GLU A 205 -14.49 -15.29 8.15
N LYS A 206 -15.42 -15.39 7.19
CA LYS A 206 -15.25 -14.69 5.90
C LYS A 206 -15.47 -13.18 6.05
N ALA A 207 -16.37 -12.77 6.94
CA ALA A 207 -16.62 -11.39 7.27
C ALA A 207 -15.37 -10.73 7.87
N LYS A 208 -14.65 -11.39 8.79
CA LYS A 208 -13.38 -10.89 9.37
C LYS A 208 -12.34 -10.56 8.31
N GLU A 209 -12.08 -11.49 7.39
CA GLU A 209 -11.17 -11.30 6.25
C GLU A 209 -11.61 -10.11 5.38
N LEU A 210 -12.89 -10.04 5.05
CA LEU A 210 -13.47 -8.97 4.23
C LEU A 210 -13.48 -7.62 4.95
N LEU A 211 -13.63 -7.58 6.27
CA LEU A 211 -13.59 -6.34 7.06
C LEU A 211 -12.17 -5.79 7.12
N ARG A 212 -11.16 -6.62 7.39
CA ARG A 212 -9.75 -6.22 7.32
C ARG A 212 -9.39 -5.72 5.92
N LYS A 213 -9.88 -6.39 4.87
CA LYS A 213 -9.76 -5.92 3.49
C LYS A 213 -10.45 -4.56 3.27
N THR A 214 -11.65 -4.36 3.83
CA THR A 214 -12.41 -3.10 3.74
C THR A 214 -11.63 -1.93 4.33
N TYR A 215 -11.10 -2.07 5.56
CA TYR A 215 -10.25 -1.06 6.19
C TYR A 215 -9.00 -0.76 5.36
N ASN A 216 -8.30 -1.79 4.86
CA ASN A 216 -7.13 -1.60 4.01
C ASN A 216 -7.47 -0.83 2.71
N SER A 217 -8.59 -1.16 2.06
CA SER A 217 -9.05 -0.45 0.86
C SER A 217 -9.42 1.01 1.14
N MET A 218 -10.09 1.29 2.27
CA MET A 218 -10.40 2.65 2.74
C MET A 218 -9.13 3.48 2.97
N LEU A 219 -8.16 2.92 3.71
CA LEU A 219 -6.94 3.63 4.11
C LEU A 219 -6.01 3.85 2.90
N ASN A 220 -5.90 2.87 2.00
CA ASN A 220 -5.20 3.05 0.73
C ASN A 220 -5.87 4.10 -0.17
N ALA A 221 -7.21 4.13 -0.25
CA ALA A 221 -7.92 5.18 -0.98
C ALA A 221 -7.64 6.56 -0.38
N PHE A 222 -7.74 6.72 0.95
CA PHE A 222 -7.40 7.98 1.61
C PHE A 222 -5.97 8.45 1.31
N TRP A 223 -4.99 7.55 1.35
CA TRP A 223 -3.58 7.84 1.02
C TRP A 223 -3.40 8.34 -0.42
N GLU A 224 -3.87 7.59 -1.41
CA GLU A 224 -3.74 7.96 -2.83
C GLU A 224 -4.40 9.31 -3.13
N LEU A 225 -5.62 9.52 -2.62
CA LEU A 225 -6.41 10.73 -2.87
C LEU A 225 -5.81 11.97 -2.19
N LYS A 226 -5.22 11.82 -0.99
CA LYS A 226 -4.43 12.87 -0.33
C LYS A 226 -3.23 13.28 -1.20
N ASN A 227 -2.56 12.31 -1.82
CA ASN A 227 -1.42 12.54 -2.72
C ASN A 227 -1.84 12.94 -4.15
N GLY A 228 -3.12 13.26 -4.36
CA GLY A 228 -3.66 13.74 -5.63
C GLY A 228 -3.77 12.67 -6.73
N GLN A 229 -3.58 11.39 -6.39
CA GLN A 229 -3.63 10.27 -7.33
C GLN A 229 -5.08 9.80 -7.57
N GLU A 230 -5.30 9.07 -8.67
CA GLU A 230 -6.51 8.28 -8.86
C GLU A 230 -6.41 6.95 -8.11
N TYR A 231 -7.40 6.66 -7.26
CA TYR A 231 -7.59 5.33 -6.70
C TYR A 231 -8.58 4.51 -7.55
N ARG A 232 -8.35 3.20 -7.70
CA ARG A 232 -9.28 2.28 -8.37
C ARG A 232 -9.50 1.00 -7.57
N PRO A 233 -10.75 0.50 -7.46
CA PRO A 233 -11.06 -0.78 -6.81
C PRO A 233 -10.30 -1.94 -7.44
N ILE A 234 -9.76 -2.84 -6.62
CA ILE A 234 -8.96 -3.99 -7.06
C ILE A 234 -9.82 -5.00 -7.84
N ALA A 235 -11.09 -5.16 -7.45
CA ALA A 235 -11.96 -6.23 -7.92
C ALA A 235 -13.00 -5.85 -9.00
N THR A 236 -12.96 -4.64 -9.58
CA THR A 236 -13.82 -4.25 -10.73
C THR A 236 -13.44 -4.95 -12.05
N LYS A 237 -12.53 -5.93 -11.99
CA LYS A 237 -12.18 -6.82 -13.09
C LYS A 237 -12.91 -8.16 -12.98
N ARG A 238 -13.99 -8.33 -13.74
CA ARG A 238 -14.47 -9.66 -14.14
C ARG A 238 -14.06 -9.92 -15.59
N ASP A 239 -13.01 -10.73 -15.72
CA ASP A 239 -12.81 -11.76 -16.75
C ASP A 239 -12.80 -11.47 -18.26
N GLU A 240 -12.40 -10.28 -18.69
CA GLU A 240 -11.66 -10.13 -19.97
C GLU A 240 -10.23 -9.56 -19.80
N SER A 241 -9.80 -9.32 -18.55
CA SER A 241 -8.49 -8.71 -18.28
C SER A 241 -7.79 -9.26 -17.02
N GLN A 242 -7.36 -10.52 -17.08
CA GLN A 242 -6.26 -11.03 -16.23
C GLN A 242 -4.88 -10.40 -16.56
N LYS A 243 -4.85 -9.38 -17.42
CA LYS A 243 -3.81 -8.33 -17.44
C LYS A 243 -4.41 -7.05 -16.86
N VAL A 244 -3.95 -6.61 -15.69
CA VAL A 244 -3.46 -5.24 -15.42
C VAL A 244 -3.01 -5.13 -13.95
N SER A 245 -1.88 -5.76 -13.62
CA SER A 245 -1.07 -5.41 -12.44
C SER A 245 -0.57 -3.97 -12.58
N ALA A 246 -0.04 -3.32 -11.52
CA ALA A 246 0.70 -2.05 -11.66
C ALA A 246 1.78 -2.16 -12.76
N PHE A 247 2.44 -3.32 -12.83
CA PHE A 247 3.34 -3.76 -13.89
C PHE A 247 2.80 -3.62 -15.33
N ASP A 248 1.52 -3.87 -15.55
CA ASP A 248 0.92 -3.83 -16.88
C ASP A 248 0.47 -2.40 -17.26
N ILE A 249 0.34 -1.50 -16.28
CA ILE A 249 0.25 -0.05 -16.50
C ILE A 249 1.63 0.47 -16.96
N LEU A 250 2.70 -0.01 -16.30
CA LEU A 250 4.11 0.22 -16.66
C LEU A 250 4.41 -0.14 -18.13
N MET A 251 3.77 -1.20 -18.65
CA MET A 251 4.04 -1.72 -19.99
C MET A 251 3.19 -1.12 -21.13
N LYS A 252 2.14 -0.35 -20.82
CA LYS A 252 1.30 0.31 -21.85
C LYS A 252 1.88 1.64 -22.35
N SER A 253 2.85 2.24 -21.67
CA SER A 253 3.54 3.47 -22.10
C SER A 253 4.69 3.20 -23.09
N ALA A 254 5.16 1.97 -23.20
CA ALA A 254 6.26 1.58 -24.11
C ALA A 254 5.82 1.26 -25.55
N SER A 255 4.58 1.58 -25.93
CA SER A 255 4.00 1.20 -27.24
C SER A 255 3.20 2.32 -27.92
N LYS A 256 3.88 3.41 -28.29
CA LYS A 256 3.48 4.25 -29.41
C LYS A 256 4.69 4.61 -30.29
N PRO A 257 4.61 4.47 -31.63
CA PRO A 257 5.67 4.90 -32.52
C PRO A 257 5.75 6.44 -32.55
N SER A 258 6.97 6.95 -32.66
CA SER A 258 7.27 8.39 -32.73
C SER A 258 6.77 9.00 -34.04
N PRO A 259 5.98 10.10 -34.01
CA PRO A 259 5.87 10.99 -35.18
C PRO A 259 7.21 11.69 -35.39
N LYS A 260 7.67 11.77 -36.64
CA LYS A 260 8.88 12.53 -36.99
C LYS A 260 8.65 14.02 -36.75
N ILE A 261 9.63 14.70 -36.14
CA ILE A 261 9.67 16.16 -36.02
C ILE A 261 10.90 16.67 -36.76
N SER A 262 10.68 17.53 -37.76
CA SER A 262 11.70 18.40 -38.37
C SER A 262 11.91 19.64 -37.49
N PRO A 263 13.11 20.24 -37.49
CA PRO A 263 13.48 21.24 -36.48
C PRO A 263 13.00 22.65 -36.83
N GLU A 264 12.66 23.44 -35.81
CA GLU A 264 13.04 24.87 -35.73
C GLU A 264 12.92 25.37 -34.27
N SER A 265 13.57 26.49 -33.95
CA SER A 265 13.84 26.95 -32.59
C SER A 265 12.65 27.53 -31.79
N SER A 266 12.70 27.44 -30.45
CA SER A 266 12.93 28.61 -29.55
C SER A 266 12.58 28.32 -28.08
N ARG A 267 13.07 29.19 -27.17
CA ARG A 267 13.08 28.99 -25.71
C ARG A 267 11.69 29.13 -25.06
N ARG A 268 11.36 28.25 -24.09
CA ARG A 268 10.74 28.63 -22.79
C ARG A 268 10.79 27.49 -21.76
N THR A 269 10.95 27.86 -20.50
CA THR A 269 11.05 26.99 -19.32
C THR A 269 9.67 26.49 -18.85
N SER A 270 9.48 25.18 -18.67
CA SER A 270 8.32 24.66 -17.92
C SER A 270 8.45 23.21 -17.43
N LYS A 271 7.99 22.98 -16.19
CA LYS A 271 7.33 21.74 -15.68
C LYS A 271 8.12 20.43 -15.76
N VAL A 272 8.60 19.97 -14.60
CA VAL A 272 8.91 18.56 -14.34
C VAL A 272 7.60 17.76 -14.27
N GLY A 273 7.53 16.60 -14.90
CA GLY A 273 6.34 15.75 -14.91
C GLY A 273 6.63 14.25 -14.90
N SER A 274 5.73 13.50 -14.25
CA SER A 274 5.35 12.12 -14.59
C SER A 274 6.45 11.05 -14.72
N GLY A 275 7.46 11.02 -13.85
CA GLY A 275 8.59 10.07 -13.96
C GLY A 275 8.85 9.08 -12.80
N GLU A 276 8.20 9.21 -11.64
CA GLU A 276 8.85 8.81 -10.38
C GLU A 276 8.53 7.41 -9.82
N TRP A 277 7.39 6.81 -10.13
CA TRP A 277 6.88 5.64 -9.38
C TRP A 277 7.67 4.32 -9.58
N ASN A 278 8.44 4.18 -10.66
CA ASN A 278 9.30 3.02 -10.88
C ASN A 278 10.65 3.15 -10.15
N ASN A 279 11.04 4.36 -9.76
CA ASN A 279 12.40 4.70 -9.30
C ASN A 279 12.57 4.52 -7.78
N VAL A 280 11.67 3.80 -7.10
CA VAL A 280 11.67 3.60 -5.64
C VAL A 280 12.95 2.98 -5.07
N LEU A 281 13.76 2.31 -5.90
CA LEU A 281 15.05 1.73 -5.52
C LEU A 281 16.23 2.73 -5.64
N LEU A 282 16.09 3.80 -6.43
CA LEU A 282 17.14 4.77 -6.67
C LEU A 282 17.56 5.56 -5.40
N PRO A 283 16.65 5.97 -4.49
CA PRO A 283 17.02 6.59 -3.23
C PRO A 283 17.98 5.75 -2.37
N TYR A 284 17.73 4.44 -2.25
CA TYR A 284 18.62 3.51 -1.53
C TYR A 284 20.01 3.42 -2.17
N CYS A 285 20.11 3.58 -3.50
CA CYS A 285 21.40 3.60 -4.20
C CYS A 285 22.16 4.90 -3.98
N GLN A 286 21.45 6.03 -3.90
CA GLN A 286 22.05 7.35 -3.75
C GLN A 286 22.53 7.59 -2.32
N LYS A 287 21.67 7.34 -1.32
CA LYS A 287 21.91 7.65 0.10
C LYS A 287 21.48 6.50 1.01
N PRO A 288 22.10 5.30 0.92
CA PRO A 288 21.73 4.15 1.76
C PRO A 288 21.81 4.45 3.26
N GLU A 289 22.70 5.36 3.67
CA GLU A 289 22.88 5.82 5.05
C GLU A 289 21.69 6.62 5.62
N ALA A 290 20.80 7.14 4.75
CA ALA A 290 19.60 7.87 5.17
C ALA A 290 18.43 6.95 5.57
N PHE A 291 18.55 5.64 5.34
CA PHE A 291 17.51 4.65 5.61
C PHE A 291 17.81 3.85 6.88
N PRO A 292 16.78 3.35 7.60
CA PRO A 292 16.99 2.57 8.81
C PRO A 292 17.60 1.20 8.49
N LYS A 293 18.35 0.64 9.46
CA LYS A 293 18.94 -0.71 9.37
C LYS A 293 17.91 -1.85 9.23
N SER A 294 16.63 -1.56 9.47
CA SER A 294 15.51 -2.47 9.21
C SER A 294 15.15 -2.57 7.72
N GLU A 295 15.60 -1.62 6.89
CA GLU A 295 15.42 -1.62 5.44
C GLU A 295 16.75 -1.91 4.73
N VAL A 296 17.83 -1.24 5.11
CA VAL A 296 19.17 -1.44 4.53
C VAL A 296 19.97 -2.42 5.38
N TYR A 297 20.24 -3.61 4.83
CA TYR A 297 21.05 -4.65 5.46
C TYR A 297 22.55 -4.31 5.42
N TYR A 298 23.02 -3.81 4.28
CA TYR A 298 24.43 -3.50 4.02
C TYR A 298 24.55 -2.50 2.87
N TYR A 299 25.62 -1.70 2.85
CA TYR A 299 26.02 -0.92 1.68
C TYR A 299 27.52 -0.65 1.70
N ASP A 300 28.07 -0.36 0.52
CA ASP A 300 29.42 0.17 0.31
C ASP A 300 29.40 1.21 -0.82
N ASN A 301 30.54 1.49 -1.46
CA ASN A 301 30.64 2.46 -2.55
C ASN A 301 30.01 1.98 -3.86
N GLU A 302 29.81 0.68 -4.04
CA GLU A 302 29.43 0.04 -5.30
C GLU A 302 28.03 -0.61 -5.22
N PHE A 303 27.61 -1.07 -4.04
CA PHE A 303 26.37 -1.81 -3.83
C PHE A 303 25.58 -1.33 -2.61
N VAL A 304 24.26 -1.51 -2.68
CA VAL A 304 23.35 -1.51 -1.52
C VAL A 304 22.59 -2.82 -1.50
N ILE A 305 22.39 -3.36 -0.30
CA ILE A 305 21.62 -4.58 -0.04
C ILE A 305 20.48 -4.21 0.89
N ILE A 306 19.24 -4.38 0.43
CA ILE A 306 18.03 -4.05 1.19
C ILE A 306 17.16 -5.28 1.41
N PHE A 307 16.37 -5.25 2.48
CA PHE A 307 15.26 -6.18 2.65
C PHE A 307 14.13 -5.83 1.67
N ASP A 308 13.55 -6.81 0.97
CA ASP A 308 12.40 -6.57 0.11
C ASP A 308 11.20 -6.16 0.99
N LYS A 309 10.59 -5.00 0.70
CA LYS A 309 9.45 -4.44 1.48
C LYS A 309 8.22 -5.34 1.50
N TYR A 310 8.11 -6.27 0.55
CA TYR A 310 7.01 -7.23 0.42
C TYR A 310 7.58 -8.64 0.20
N PRO A 311 8.33 -9.20 1.16
CA PRO A 311 9.19 -10.37 0.93
C PRO A 311 8.37 -11.58 0.51
N LYS A 312 8.77 -12.37 -0.49
CA LYS A 312 7.96 -13.53 -0.96
C LYS A 312 8.28 -14.85 -0.25
N ALA A 313 9.29 -14.86 0.61
CA ALA A 313 9.74 -15.99 1.45
C ALA A 313 10.24 -15.46 2.81
N LYS A 314 10.62 -16.35 3.75
CA LYS A 314 11.17 -15.98 5.07
C LYS A 314 12.38 -15.04 4.98
N LYS A 315 13.23 -15.17 3.97
CA LYS A 315 14.33 -14.25 3.65
C LYS A 315 14.23 -13.82 2.19
N HIS A 316 14.01 -12.54 1.94
CA HIS A 316 14.01 -11.96 0.60
C HIS A 316 14.69 -10.59 0.65
N LEU A 317 15.83 -10.49 -0.05
CA LEU A 317 16.65 -9.29 -0.13
C LEU A 317 16.89 -8.93 -1.59
N LEU A 318 17.20 -7.66 -1.84
CA LEU A 318 17.62 -7.15 -3.13
C LEU A 318 19.09 -6.69 -3.02
N VAL A 319 19.95 -7.23 -3.88
CA VAL A 319 21.32 -6.74 -4.09
C VAL A 319 21.28 -5.81 -5.30
N ILE A 320 21.65 -4.55 -5.10
CA ILE A 320 21.41 -3.46 -6.05
C ILE A 320 22.75 -2.74 -6.26
N PRO A 321 23.25 -2.59 -7.50
CA PRO A 321 24.43 -1.77 -7.75
C PRO A 321 24.07 -0.29 -7.59
N ARG A 322 25.01 0.53 -7.13
CA ARG A 322 24.84 1.99 -7.02
C ARG A 322 25.03 2.70 -8.37
N LYS A 323 25.66 2.03 -9.34
CA LYS A 323 25.65 2.41 -10.77
C LYS A 323 24.20 2.41 -11.27
N GLN A 324 23.78 3.49 -11.92
CA GLN A 324 22.44 3.59 -12.51
C GLN A 324 22.38 2.72 -13.77
N ILE A 325 21.57 1.68 -13.70
CA ILE A 325 21.19 0.77 -14.81
C ILE A 325 19.72 0.48 -14.55
N ASP A 326 18.82 0.74 -15.48
CA ASP A 326 17.37 0.65 -15.21
C ASP A 326 16.91 -0.79 -15.00
N ASN A 327 17.43 -1.74 -15.77
CA ASN A 327 16.97 -3.12 -15.81
C ASN A 327 18.00 -4.05 -16.51
N ILE A 328 17.79 -5.37 -16.43
CA ILE A 328 18.71 -6.36 -17.03
C ILE A 328 18.91 -6.22 -18.54
N GLY A 329 17.95 -5.67 -19.29
CA GLY A 329 18.07 -5.48 -20.75
C GLY A 329 19.07 -4.40 -21.16
N GLU A 330 19.54 -3.58 -20.21
CA GLU A 330 20.61 -2.60 -20.43
C GLU A 330 22.00 -3.20 -20.24
N LEU A 331 22.13 -4.38 -19.61
CA LEU A 331 23.40 -5.06 -19.43
C LEU A 331 24.02 -5.46 -20.78
N LYS A 332 25.29 -5.10 -20.97
CA LYS A 332 26.13 -5.52 -22.09
C LYS A 332 27.33 -6.32 -21.61
N LYS A 333 28.09 -6.92 -22.54
CA LYS A 333 29.29 -7.73 -22.23
C LYS A 333 30.29 -7.05 -21.29
N GLN A 334 30.42 -5.73 -21.39
CA GLN A 334 31.27 -4.90 -20.51
C GLN A 334 30.81 -4.87 -19.04
N ASP A 335 29.53 -5.17 -18.76
CA ASP A 335 28.94 -5.21 -17.42
C ASP A 335 29.04 -6.61 -16.78
N LEU A 336 29.71 -7.58 -17.43
CA LEU A 336 29.87 -8.94 -16.91
C LEU A 336 30.52 -8.99 -15.52
N GLU A 337 31.56 -8.17 -15.29
CA GLU A 337 32.20 -8.05 -13.96
C GLU A 337 31.25 -7.47 -12.91
N LEU A 338 30.32 -6.58 -13.29
CA LEU A 338 29.28 -6.09 -12.38
C LEU A 338 28.30 -7.22 -11.99
N VAL A 339 27.95 -8.09 -12.94
CA VAL A 339 27.08 -9.25 -12.66
C VAL A 339 27.78 -10.27 -11.76
N ARG A 340 29.07 -10.52 -11.99
CA ARG A 340 29.92 -11.35 -11.11
C ARG A 340 30.01 -10.76 -9.70
N ALA A 341 30.22 -9.46 -9.56
CA ALA A 341 30.21 -8.79 -8.26
C ALA A 341 28.83 -8.82 -7.55
N LEU A 342 27.72 -8.68 -8.29
CA LEU A 342 26.36 -8.90 -7.74
C LEU A 342 26.20 -10.32 -7.19
N LYS A 343 26.66 -11.33 -7.95
CA LYS A 343 26.66 -12.74 -7.54
C LYS A 343 27.48 -12.98 -6.26
N GLU A 344 28.69 -12.44 -6.17
CA GLU A 344 29.52 -12.55 -4.96
C GLU A 344 28.84 -11.92 -3.73
N LYS A 345 28.27 -10.72 -3.86
CA LYS A 345 27.47 -10.09 -2.80
C LYS A 345 26.24 -10.95 -2.43
N GLY A 346 25.58 -11.56 -3.41
CA GLY A 346 24.48 -12.50 -3.19
C GLY A 346 24.90 -13.74 -2.42
N GLN A 347 26.01 -14.38 -2.81
CA GLN A 347 26.60 -15.51 -2.09
C GLN A 347 27.00 -15.15 -0.65
N TRP A 348 27.53 -13.95 -0.42
CA TRP A 348 27.84 -13.45 0.92
C TRP A 348 26.57 -13.31 1.78
N VAL A 349 25.47 -12.75 1.25
CA VAL A 349 24.16 -12.70 1.93
C VAL A 349 23.67 -14.11 2.23
N ILE A 350 23.69 -15.04 1.25
CA ILE A 350 23.23 -16.42 1.45
C ILE A 350 24.04 -17.10 2.56
N LYS A 351 25.36 -16.94 2.59
CA LYS A 351 26.24 -17.49 3.65
C LYS A 351 25.86 -16.95 5.03
N LYS A 352 25.55 -15.66 5.16
CA LYS A 352 25.08 -15.05 6.41
C LYS A 352 23.70 -15.59 6.82
N MET A 353 22.74 -15.62 5.91
CA MET A 353 21.38 -16.08 6.20
C MET A 353 21.31 -17.59 6.51
N LYS A 354 22.14 -18.42 5.87
CA LYS A 354 22.29 -19.84 6.22
C LYS A 354 22.97 -20.07 7.57
N HIS A 355 23.83 -19.16 8.02
CA HIS A 355 24.36 -19.21 9.39
C HIS A 355 23.29 -18.87 10.44
N GLU A 356 22.33 -18.01 10.11
CA GLU A 356 21.17 -17.74 10.98
C GLU A 356 20.15 -18.90 10.98
N ASN A 357 19.90 -19.52 9.83
CA ASN A 357 19.02 -20.67 9.71
C ASN A 357 19.51 -21.64 8.60
N PRO A 358 20.19 -22.74 8.97
CA PRO A 358 20.75 -23.70 8.00
C PRO A 358 19.71 -24.40 7.11
N LYS A 359 18.44 -24.47 7.51
CA LYS A 359 17.37 -25.08 6.70
C LYS A 359 17.01 -24.28 5.44
N LEU A 360 17.39 -23.00 5.37
CA LEU A 360 17.03 -22.15 4.24
C LEU A 360 17.87 -22.48 3.00
N LEU A 361 17.24 -23.09 1.99
CA LEU A 361 17.74 -23.09 0.61
C LEU A 361 17.48 -21.73 -0.05
N PHE A 362 18.30 -21.33 -1.02
CA PHE A 362 18.24 -20.02 -1.68
C PHE A 362 18.43 -20.13 -3.19
N ARG A 363 17.81 -19.21 -3.94
CA ARG A 363 18.20 -18.83 -5.31
C ARG A 363 18.62 -17.37 -5.33
N MET A 364 19.43 -16.99 -6.33
CA MET A 364 19.73 -15.59 -6.61
C MET A 364 19.72 -15.32 -8.11
N GLY A 365 19.10 -14.21 -8.51
CA GLY A 365 18.82 -13.96 -9.92
C GLY A 365 17.84 -12.82 -10.14
N PHE A 366 17.29 -12.76 -11.35
CA PHE A 366 16.54 -11.63 -11.86
C PHE A 366 15.21 -12.07 -12.46
N HIS A 367 14.21 -11.21 -12.36
CA HIS A 367 13.01 -11.33 -13.17
C HIS A 367 13.32 -11.00 -14.64
N ALA A 368 13.01 -11.90 -15.56
CA ALA A 368 13.21 -11.72 -17.01
C ALA A 368 12.55 -10.45 -17.56
N VAL A 369 11.48 -9.99 -16.91
CA VAL A 369 10.85 -8.68 -17.17
C VAL A 369 10.71 -7.94 -15.84
N PRO A 370 11.65 -7.06 -15.46
CA PRO A 370 11.67 -6.42 -14.14
C PRO A 370 10.47 -5.49 -13.88
N SER A 371 10.05 -5.42 -12.61
CA SER A 371 8.87 -4.64 -12.18
C SER A 371 9.17 -3.23 -11.66
N LEU A 372 10.44 -2.94 -11.39
CA LEU A 372 10.93 -1.65 -10.89
C LEU A 372 12.10 -1.21 -11.79
N ARG A 373 12.35 0.10 -11.83
CA ARG A 373 13.61 0.63 -12.36
C ARG A 373 14.69 0.55 -11.29
N GLN A 374 15.94 0.72 -11.73
CA GLN A 374 17.15 0.27 -11.06
C GLN A 374 17.27 -1.27 -11.04
N LEU A 375 18.33 -1.78 -11.65
CA LEU A 375 18.72 -3.17 -11.69
C LEU A 375 18.83 -3.73 -10.26
N HIS A 376 18.14 -4.84 -9.98
CA HIS A 376 18.16 -5.49 -8.67
C HIS A 376 18.21 -7.01 -8.84
N MET A 377 19.20 -7.66 -8.21
CA MET A 377 19.24 -9.10 -8.09
C MET A 377 18.48 -9.51 -6.83
N HIS A 378 17.48 -10.38 -6.97
CA HIS A 378 16.82 -10.98 -5.82
C HIS A 378 17.74 -12.03 -5.19
N VAL A 379 17.83 -12.04 -3.87
CA VAL A 379 18.35 -13.15 -3.06
C VAL A 379 17.19 -13.64 -2.20
N ILE A 380 16.67 -14.83 -2.52
CA ILE A 380 15.39 -15.30 -1.98
C ILE A 380 15.47 -16.74 -1.49
N SER A 381 15.00 -16.99 -0.27
CA SER A 381 14.89 -18.33 0.27
C SER A 381 13.74 -19.12 -0.40
N GLN A 382 13.93 -20.42 -0.57
CA GLN A 382 13.01 -21.29 -1.32
C GLN A 382 11.83 -21.81 -0.49
N ASP A 383 11.68 -21.40 0.77
CA ASP A 383 10.49 -21.76 1.57
C ASP A 383 9.21 -21.11 1.02
N PHE A 384 9.30 -19.89 0.48
CA PHE A 384 8.16 -19.07 0.02
C PHE A 384 7.02 -18.90 1.04
N ILE A 385 7.30 -19.07 2.34
CA ILE A 385 6.33 -18.86 3.43
C ILE A 385 6.36 -17.38 3.80
N SER A 386 5.41 -16.63 3.26
CA SER A 386 5.24 -15.20 3.56
C SER A 386 3.80 -14.71 3.40
N PRO A 387 3.31 -13.79 4.26
CA PRO A 387 2.06 -13.03 4.04
C PRO A 387 2.02 -12.26 2.71
N SER A 388 3.16 -11.87 2.15
CA SER A 388 3.27 -11.09 0.90
C SER A 388 3.30 -11.95 -0.38
N LEU A 389 3.38 -13.28 -0.26
CA LEU A 389 2.99 -14.20 -1.33
C LEU A 389 1.45 -14.25 -1.39
N LYS A 390 0.86 -13.56 -2.38
CA LYS A 390 -0.59 -13.25 -2.44
C LYS A 390 -1.31 -13.72 -3.71
N ASN A 391 -0.60 -13.92 -4.81
CA ASN A 391 -1.22 -14.23 -6.11
C ASN A 391 -0.31 -15.12 -6.97
N LYS A 392 -0.90 -15.74 -8.00
CA LYS A 392 -0.20 -16.61 -8.96
C LYS A 392 1.01 -15.96 -9.62
N LYS A 393 0.95 -14.66 -9.95
CA LYS A 393 2.09 -13.93 -10.53
C LYS A 393 3.27 -13.85 -9.56
N HIS A 394 3.03 -13.62 -8.26
CA HIS A 394 4.09 -13.64 -7.24
C HIS A 394 4.71 -15.03 -7.05
N TRP A 395 3.98 -16.11 -7.35
CA TRP A 395 4.54 -17.46 -7.34
C TRP A 395 5.37 -17.69 -8.59
N ASN A 396 4.72 -17.65 -9.76
CA ASN A 396 5.32 -17.99 -11.04
C ASN A 396 6.52 -17.09 -11.38
N SER A 397 6.60 -15.86 -10.86
CA SER A 397 7.76 -15.00 -11.09
C SER A 397 9.06 -15.49 -10.45
N PHE A 398 8.99 -16.37 -9.44
CA PHE A 398 10.16 -16.97 -8.78
C PHE A 398 10.32 -18.48 -9.04
N THR A 399 9.26 -19.17 -9.49
CA THR A 399 9.22 -20.64 -9.63
C THR A 399 9.02 -21.13 -11.06
N THR A 400 9.13 -20.24 -12.05
CA THR A 400 9.23 -20.60 -13.48
C THR A 400 10.52 -20.00 -14.07
N GLU A 401 10.77 -20.26 -15.36
CA GLU A 401 11.86 -19.62 -16.12
C GLU A 401 11.76 -18.08 -16.17
N PHE A 402 10.66 -17.47 -15.71
CA PHE A 402 10.62 -16.03 -15.46
C PHE A 402 11.68 -15.55 -14.46
N PHE A 403 12.16 -16.44 -13.57
CA PHE A 403 13.32 -16.19 -12.71
C PHE A 403 14.58 -16.77 -13.34
N ILE A 404 15.43 -15.89 -13.86
CA ILE A 404 16.72 -16.23 -14.44
C ILE A 404 17.76 -16.16 -13.32
N ASP A 405 18.36 -17.29 -12.94
CA ASP A 405 19.48 -17.29 -11.99
C ASP A 405 20.66 -16.48 -12.55
N VAL A 406 21.50 -15.93 -11.67
CA VAL A 406 22.58 -15.02 -12.08
C VAL A 406 23.57 -15.67 -13.05
N GLU A 407 23.85 -16.97 -12.89
CA GLU A 407 24.63 -17.80 -13.82
C GLU A 407 24.07 -17.82 -15.26
N GLY A 408 22.75 -17.69 -15.40
CA GLY A 408 22.10 -17.58 -16.71
C GLY A 408 22.37 -16.22 -17.38
N ILE A 409 22.36 -15.14 -16.60
CA ILE A 409 22.69 -13.79 -17.09
C ILE A 409 24.18 -13.69 -17.43
N GLU A 410 25.07 -14.24 -16.61
CA GLU A 410 26.52 -14.32 -16.90
C GLU A 410 26.75 -14.98 -18.27
N ARG A 411 26.17 -16.16 -18.49
CA ARG A 411 26.31 -16.91 -19.75
C ARG A 411 25.76 -16.15 -20.96
N ILE A 412 24.59 -15.54 -20.85
CA ILE A 412 24.00 -14.72 -21.92
C ILE A 412 24.93 -13.56 -22.30
N LEU A 413 25.54 -12.88 -21.31
CA LEU A 413 26.49 -11.80 -21.56
C LEU A 413 27.84 -12.28 -22.13
N GLU A 414 28.30 -13.46 -21.73
CA GLU A 414 29.51 -14.08 -22.28
C GLU A 414 29.34 -14.49 -23.74
N GLU A 415 28.27 -15.21 -24.06
CA GLU A 415 27.99 -15.78 -25.39
C GLU A 415 27.41 -14.76 -26.37
N GLN A 416 26.40 -13.98 -25.95
CA GLN A 416 25.58 -13.14 -26.83
C GLN A 416 25.89 -11.64 -26.67
N GLY A 417 26.53 -11.25 -25.57
CA GLY A 417 26.99 -9.87 -25.33
C GLY A 417 25.93 -8.88 -24.87
N GLU A 418 24.66 -9.28 -24.82
CA GLU A 418 23.54 -8.48 -24.30
C GLU A 418 22.36 -9.36 -23.86
N VAL A 419 21.57 -8.88 -22.91
CA VAL A 419 20.35 -9.59 -22.47
C VAL A 419 19.15 -9.17 -23.34
N LYS A 420 18.63 -10.11 -24.13
CA LYS A 420 17.40 -9.92 -24.93
C LYS A 420 16.40 -11.02 -24.64
N PHE A 421 15.24 -10.64 -24.12
CA PHE A 421 14.17 -11.57 -23.76
C PHE A 421 12.87 -11.29 -24.52
N ASN A 422 12.21 -12.35 -24.97
CA ASN A 422 10.86 -12.26 -25.55
C ASN A 422 9.86 -11.98 -24.41
N LYS A 423 9.56 -10.69 -24.21
CA LYS A 423 8.64 -10.20 -23.19
C LYS A 423 7.29 -10.93 -23.19
N THR A 424 6.70 -11.25 -24.35
CA THR A 424 5.42 -11.95 -24.42
C THR A 424 5.52 -13.37 -23.85
N TYR A 425 6.55 -14.12 -24.26
CA TYR A 425 6.83 -15.47 -23.73
C TYR A 425 6.93 -15.46 -22.19
N TYR A 426 7.78 -14.58 -21.65
CA TYR A 426 7.97 -14.47 -20.20
C TYR A 426 6.71 -13.97 -19.46
N GLU A 427 5.95 -13.03 -20.03
CA GLU A 427 4.66 -12.60 -19.47
C GLU A 427 3.60 -13.72 -19.44
N ASP A 428 3.67 -14.69 -20.35
CA ASP A 428 2.76 -15.83 -20.38
C ASP A 428 3.11 -16.89 -19.33
N LEU A 429 4.40 -17.11 -19.02
CA LEU A 429 4.83 -17.96 -17.90
C LEU A 429 4.19 -17.56 -16.57
N LEU A 430 3.98 -16.26 -16.34
CA LEU A 430 3.32 -15.73 -15.14
C LEU A 430 1.86 -16.19 -14.98
N LYS A 431 1.20 -16.64 -16.05
CA LYS A 431 -0.20 -17.11 -16.05
C LYS A 431 -0.34 -18.62 -15.85
N SER A 432 0.77 -19.36 -15.97
CA SER A 432 0.85 -20.82 -15.84
C SER A 432 0.08 -21.36 -14.63
N PRO A 433 -0.47 -22.59 -14.70
CA PRO A 433 -1.01 -23.27 -13.53
C PRO A 433 -0.01 -23.28 -12.37
N LEU A 434 -0.50 -23.22 -11.13
CA LEU A 434 0.38 -23.36 -9.96
C LEU A 434 0.94 -24.78 -9.94
N LYS A 435 2.27 -24.87 -9.83
CA LYS A 435 2.99 -26.11 -9.55
C LYS A 435 3.85 -25.90 -8.32
N CYS A 436 3.95 -26.91 -7.45
CA CYS A 436 4.96 -26.86 -6.39
C CYS A 436 6.35 -26.93 -7.04
N HIS A 437 7.34 -26.29 -6.42
CA HIS A 437 8.73 -26.32 -6.90
C HIS A 437 9.56 -27.43 -6.24
N LEU A 438 8.95 -28.19 -5.32
CA LEU A 438 9.57 -29.29 -4.56
C LEU A 438 8.98 -30.67 -4.91
N CYS A 439 7.77 -30.75 -5.46
CA CYS A 439 7.13 -32.02 -5.82
C CYS A 439 6.03 -31.89 -6.89
N ASP A 440 5.64 -33.02 -7.49
CA ASP A 440 4.62 -33.12 -8.54
C ASP A 440 3.17 -33.18 -8.01
N ALA A 441 2.83 -32.31 -7.05
CA ALA A 441 1.48 -32.22 -6.47
C ALA A 441 0.42 -31.91 -7.55
N LYS A 442 -0.42 -32.90 -7.88
CA LYS A 442 -1.26 -32.92 -9.09
C LYS A 442 -2.42 -31.91 -9.14
N SER A 443 -2.72 -31.16 -8.07
CA SER A 443 -3.93 -30.33 -8.02
C SER A 443 -3.89 -29.08 -7.13
N ILE A 444 -2.80 -28.30 -7.16
CA ILE A 444 -2.77 -26.98 -6.52
C ILE A 444 -3.49 -25.96 -7.41
N LYS A 445 -4.66 -25.47 -6.98
CA LYS A 445 -5.49 -24.54 -7.78
C LYS A 445 -5.38 -23.09 -7.30
N PHE A 446 -5.34 -22.87 -5.99
CA PHE A 446 -5.33 -21.54 -5.40
C PHE A 446 -4.10 -21.29 -4.53
N ILE A 447 -3.79 -20.02 -4.29
CA ILE A 447 -2.64 -19.61 -3.46
C ILE A 447 -2.77 -20.04 -1.99
N PRO A 448 -3.95 -20.04 -1.34
CA PRO A 448 -4.09 -20.60 0.01
C PRO A 448 -3.67 -22.08 0.08
N ASP A 449 -4.13 -22.91 -0.87
CA ASP A 449 -3.76 -24.33 -0.97
C ASP A 449 -2.23 -24.49 -1.10
N LEU A 450 -1.63 -23.69 -2.00
CA LEU A 450 -0.18 -23.68 -2.19
C LEU A 450 0.57 -23.31 -0.92
N LYS A 451 0.13 -22.27 -0.20
CA LYS A 451 0.82 -21.79 1.01
C LYS A 451 0.77 -22.83 2.13
N LYS A 452 -0.39 -23.46 2.33
CA LYS A 452 -0.51 -24.60 3.26
C LYS A 452 0.45 -25.72 2.84
N HIS A 453 0.49 -26.05 1.56
CA HIS A 453 1.38 -27.10 1.04
C HIS A 453 2.87 -26.79 1.22
N LEU A 454 3.28 -25.52 1.12
CA LEU A 454 4.66 -25.10 1.39
C LEU A 454 5.01 -25.15 2.89
N GLU A 455 4.04 -24.93 3.77
CA GLU A 455 4.21 -25.15 5.21
C GLU A 455 4.35 -26.63 5.56
N GLU A 456 3.66 -27.53 4.84
CA GLU A 456 3.85 -28.99 4.95
C GLU A 456 5.31 -29.37 4.62
N HIS A 457 5.84 -29.00 3.44
CA HIS A 457 7.25 -29.21 3.07
C HIS A 457 8.25 -28.65 4.09
N TRP A 458 7.98 -27.46 4.62
CA TRP A 458 8.87 -26.79 5.58
C TRP A 458 8.92 -27.48 6.95
N ASN A 459 7.83 -28.14 7.35
CA ASN A 459 7.76 -28.86 8.62
C ASN A 459 8.30 -30.30 8.51
N GLU A 460 8.31 -30.88 7.31
CA GLU A 460 8.88 -32.20 7.01
C GLU A 460 10.41 -32.18 6.76
N SER A 461 10.99 -31.00 6.48
CA SER A 461 12.42 -30.77 6.19
C SER A 461 13.26 -30.42 7.42
#